data_AF-A0A0F0KKE1-F1
#
_entry.id   AF-A0A0F0KKE1-F1
#
_cell.length_a   1.000
_cell.length_b   1.000
_cell.length_c   1.000
_cell.angle_alpha   90.00
_cell.angle_beta   90.00
_cell.angle_gamma   90.00
#
_symmetry.space_group_name_H-M   'P 1'
#
loop_
_entity.id
_entity.type
_entity.pdbx_description
1 polymer ?
#
loop_
_entity_poly.entity_id
_entity_poly.type
_entity_poly.pdbx_seq_one_letter_code
_entity_poly.pdbx_strand_id
1 'polypeptide(L)'
;MRPRNVMVCVMCEAFPIWWQDITSPPPTEWVYMFEEFTGDDTAEEWALAAAIFIAQTRRRTGLGPTFAELFTHLLPDTGGLPGPFPELEFMERRRAVTGFRGHAAIEWRRRGMISFDRAVMRSLRVGRAFREHSRRRQQSRASLVARNGSKHSTLVLLAEPLEVADETNEGT
;
A
#
# COMPACT_ATOMS: atom_id res chain seq x y z
N MET A 1 -15.35 37.01 -26.69
CA MET A 1 -14.49 35.82 -26.53
C MET A 1 -15.28 34.75 -25.79
N ARG A 2 -15.69 33.67 -26.47
CA ARG A 2 -16.29 32.50 -25.82
C ARG A 2 -15.17 31.47 -25.63
N PRO A 3 -14.99 30.85 -24.46
CA PRO A 3 -13.99 29.81 -24.31
C PRO A 3 -14.40 28.59 -25.14
N ARG A 4 -13.38 28.03 -25.79
CA ARG A 4 -13.45 26.97 -26.78
C ARG A 4 -14.08 25.71 -26.19
N ASN A 5 -15.04 25.16 -26.93
CA ASN A 5 -15.32 23.72 -26.94
C ASN A 5 -13.99 22.99 -27.14
N VAL A 6 -13.41 22.48 -26.06
CA VAL A 6 -12.37 21.46 -26.14
C VAL A 6 -13.09 20.18 -26.52
N MET A 7 -13.26 20.01 -27.83
CA MET A 7 -12.92 18.78 -28.55
C MET A 7 -13.08 17.46 -27.76
N VAL A 8 -14.29 17.16 -27.30
CA VAL A 8 -14.72 15.80 -26.95
C VAL A 8 -15.07 15.10 -28.27
N CYS A 9 -14.06 14.79 -29.08
CA CYS A 9 -14.22 13.93 -30.24
C CYS A 9 -12.89 13.31 -30.62
N VAL A 10 -12.42 12.38 -29.78
CA VAL A 10 -11.29 11.51 -30.09
C VAL A 10 -11.65 10.10 -29.64
N MET A 11 -12.07 9.30 -30.63
CA MET A 11 -12.10 7.84 -30.70
C MET A 11 -13.29 7.10 -30.07
N CYS A 12 -13.77 6.07 -30.76
CA CYS A 12 -14.79 5.13 -30.28
C CYS A 12 -14.23 4.27 -29.13
N GLU A 13 -14.00 4.87 -27.96
CA GLU A 13 -13.45 4.16 -26.81
C GLU A 13 -14.59 3.67 -25.92
N ALA A 14 -14.71 2.34 -25.84
CA ALA A 14 -15.57 1.69 -24.87
C ALA A 14 -15.29 2.28 -23.48
N PHE A 15 -16.34 2.51 -22.70
CA PHE A 15 -16.20 2.94 -21.30
C PHE A 15 -15.18 2.06 -20.56
N PRO A 16 -14.52 2.59 -19.51
CA PRO A 16 -13.56 1.83 -18.73
C PRO A 16 -14.11 0.45 -18.34
N ILE A 17 -13.25 -0.56 -18.23
CA ILE A 17 -13.68 -1.94 -17.98
C ILE A 17 -14.54 -2.11 -16.71
N TRP A 18 -14.45 -1.18 -15.76
CA TRP A 18 -15.25 -1.16 -14.53
C TRP A 18 -16.60 -0.44 -14.68
N TRP A 19 -16.84 0.24 -15.79
CA TRP A 19 -18.04 1.02 -16.12
C TRP A 19 -18.78 0.43 -17.33
N GLN A 20 -19.17 -0.83 -17.20
CA GLN A 20 -19.90 -1.57 -18.25
C GLN A 20 -21.41 -1.57 -17.95
N ASP A 21 -22.21 -1.71 -19.01
CA ASP A 21 -23.68 -1.79 -18.94
C ASP A 21 -24.36 -0.56 -18.31
N ILE A 22 -23.70 0.61 -18.34
CA ILE A 22 -24.25 1.90 -17.91
C ILE A 22 -24.23 2.82 -19.13
N THR A 23 -25.38 3.40 -19.45
CA THR A 23 -25.55 4.22 -20.67
C THR A 23 -24.98 5.63 -20.51
N SER A 24 -24.96 6.16 -19.29
CA SER A 24 -24.35 7.45 -18.99
C SER A 24 -22.82 7.37 -18.94
N PRO A 25 -22.10 8.43 -19.31
CA PRO A 25 -20.65 8.46 -19.18
C PRO A 25 -20.21 8.32 -17.70
N PRO A 26 -19.05 7.71 -17.43
CA PRO A 26 -18.49 7.66 -16.09
C PRO A 26 -18.14 9.07 -15.59
N PRO A 27 -18.26 9.35 -14.27
CA PRO A 27 -17.78 10.60 -13.71
C PRO A 27 -16.26 10.74 -13.92
N THR A 28 -15.83 11.94 -14.26
CA THR A 28 -14.43 12.26 -14.56
C THR A 28 -13.49 11.93 -13.39
N GLU A 29 -13.88 12.22 -12.15
CA GLU A 29 -13.08 11.95 -10.95
C GLU A 29 -12.80 10.46 -10.77
N TRP A 30 -13.75 9.61 -11.16
CA TRP A 30 -13.59 8.17 -11.09
C TRP A 30 -12.65 7.64 -12.16
N VAL A 31 -12.69 8.21 -13.36
CA VAL A 31 -11.76 7.86 -14.45
C VAL A 31 -10.34 8.23 -14.05
N TYR A 32 -10.11 9.48 -13.62
CA TYR A 32 -8.79 9.93 -13.21
C TYR A 32 -8.24 9.12 -12.03
N MET A 33 -9.04 8.86 -11.01
CA MET A 33 -8.58 8.05 -9.87
C MET A 33 -8.30 6.59 -10.28
N PHE A 34 -9.04 6.05 -11.26
CA PHE A 34 -8.76 4.72 -11.79
C PHE A 34 -7.42 4.69 -12.51
N GLU A 35 -7.16 5.68 -13.37
CA GLU A 35 -5.87 5.86 -14.04
C GLU A 35 -4.75 6.06 -13.02
N GLU A 36 -4.98 6.82 -11.95
CA GLU A 36 -3.98 6.99 -10.90
C GLU A 36 -3.68 5.67 -10.17
N PHE A 37 -4.69 4.86 -9.90
CA PHE A 37 -4.51 3.55 -9.27
C PHE A 37 -3.89 2.49 -10.17
N THR A 38 -4.00 2.62 -11.49
CA THR A 38 -3.64 1.55 -12.45
C THR A 38 -2.58 1.94 -13.47
N GLY A 39 -2.27 3.23 -13.59
CA GLY A 39 -1.32 3.79 -14.52
C GLY A 39 0.11 3.36 -14.21
N ASP A 40 0.92 3.22 -15.25
CA ASP A 40 2.24 2.61 -15.13
C ASP A 40 3.16 3.35 -14.16
N ASP A 41 3.08 4.68 -14.12
CA ASP A 41 3.92 5.56 -13.32
C ASP A 41 3.46 5.67 -11.85
N THR A 42 2.17 5.46 -11.57
CA THR A 42 1.56 5.75 -10.25
C THR A 42 1.09 4.50 -9.51
N ALA A 43 0.75 3.43 -10.23
CA ALA A 43 0.16 2.23 -9.63
C ALA A 43 1.10 1.50 -8.66
N GLU A 44 2.42 1.62 -8.83
CA GLU A 44 3.37 1.01 -7.88
C GLU A 44 3.26 1.65 -6.48
N GLU A 45 3.16 2.97 -6.40
CA GLU A 45 3.03 3.70 -5.13
C GLU A 45 1.71 3.34 -4.44
N TRP A 46 0.61 3.34 -5.18
CA TRP A 46 -0.69 2.94 -4.66
C TRP A 46 -0.73 1.48 -4.22
N ALA A 47 -0.14 0.57 -5.00
CA ALA A 47 -0.04 -0.84 -4.66
C ALA A 47 0.80 -1.06 -3.38
N LEU A 48 1.87 -0.27 -3.20
CA LEU A 48 2.69 -0.29 -2.00
C LEU A 48 1.90 0.21 -0.79
N ALA A 49 1.19 1.33 -0.89
CA ALA A 49 0.34 1.85 0.18
C ALA A 49 -0.72 0.81 0.60
N ALA A 50 -1.40 0.19 -0.37
CA ALA A 50 -2.35 -0.88 -0.13
C ALA A 50 -1.71 -2.06 0.60
N ALA A 51 -0.54 -2.52 0.18
CA ALA A 51 0.16 -3.63 0.79
C ALA A 51 0.60 -3.32 2.24
N ILE A 52 1.06 -2.11 2.52
CA ILE A 52 1.39 -1.65 3.87
C ILE A 52 0.16 -1.71 4.78
N PHE A 53 -0.97 -1.15 4.34
CA PHE A 53 -2.20 -1.17 5.12
C PHE A 53 -2.70 -2.60 5.41
N ILE A 54 -2.67 -3.47 4.40
CA ILE A 54 -3.05 -4.88 4.56
C ILE A 54 -2.13 -5.56 5.58
N ALA A 55 -0.81 -5.34 5.50
CA ALA A 55 0.14 -5.91 6.45
C ALA A 55 -0.15 -5.47 7.90
N GLN A 56 -0.40 -4.18 8.08
CA GLN A 56 -0.73 -3.59 9.39
C GLN A 56 -2.04 -4.14 9.94
N THR A 57 -3.09 -4.21 9.12
CA THR A 57 -4.40 -4.73 9.54
C THR A 57 -4.27 -6.20 9.94
N ARG A 58 -3.63 -7.03 9.11
CA ARG A 58 -3.43 -8.45 9.43
C ARG A 58 -2.62 -8.67 10.69
N ARG A 59 -1.61 -7.84 10.95
CA ARG A 59 -0.83 -7.90 12.19
C ARG A 59 -1.70 -7.58 13.42
N ARG A 60 -2.67 -6.67 13.29
CA ARG A 60 -3.56 -6.25 14.39
C ARG A 60 -4.73 -7.20 14.63
N THR A 61 -5.33 -7.75 13.57
CA THR A 61 -6.61 -8.49 13.66
C THR A 61 -6.50 -9.97 13.33
N GLY A 62 -5.37 -10.43 12.81
CA GLY A 62 -5.19 -11.79 12.26
C GLY A 62 -5.81 -12.01 10.88
N LEU A 63 -6.77 -11.16 10.47
CA LEU A 63 -7.51 -11.25 9.20
C LEU A 63 -7.18 -10.08 8.26
N GLY A 64 -7.41 -10.27 6.95
CA GLY A 64 -7.27 -9.20 5.97
C GLY A 64 -8.34 -8.12 6.15
N PRO A 65 -8.09 -6.88 5.67
CA PRO A 65 -9.17 -5.91 5.51
C PRO A 65 -10.16 -6.37 4.44
N THR A 66 -11.33 -5.76 4.41
CA THR A 66 -12.24 -5.78 3.26
C THR A 66 -11.78 -4.79 2.20
N PHE A 67 -12.31 -4.90 0.98
CA PHE A 67 -12.10 -3.87 -0.04
C PHE A 67 -12.64 -2.51 0.38
N ALA A 68 -13.77 -2.45 1.09
CA ALA A 68 -14.28 -1.17 1.58
C ALA A 68 -13.29 -0.50 2.54
N GLU A 69 -12.82 -1.23 3.56
CA GLU A 69 -11.84 -0.72 4.53
C GLU A 69 -10.53 -0.29 3.85
N LEU A 70 -10.04 -1.07 2.88
CA LEU A 70 -8.85 -0.71 2.12
C LEU A 70 -9.02 0.60 1.37
N PHE A 71 -10.12 0.77 0.61
CA PHE A 71 -10.31 1.98 -0.16
C PHE A 71 -10.63 3.19 0.71
N THR A 72 -11.34 3.02 1.83
CA THR A 72 -11.51 4.09 2.84
C THR A 72 -10.17 4.53 3.42
N HIS A 73 -9.20 3.62 3.57
CA HIS A 73 -7.87 4.00 3.99
C HIS A 73 -7.09 4.76 2.91
N LEU A 74 -7.22 4.36 1.65
CA LEU A 74 -6.52 4.99 0.52
C LEU A 74 -7.10 6.37 0.16
N LEU A 75 -8.42 6.55 0.31
CA LEU A 75 -9.13 7.80 0.05
C LEU A 75 -9.89 8.23 1.30
N PRO A 76 -9.17 8.73 2.33
CA PRO A 76 -9.78 9.04 3.63
C PRO A 76 -10.80 10.17 3.54
N ASP A 77 -10.53 11.19 2.74
CA ASP A 77 -11.35 12.42 2.64
C ASP A 77 -12.72 12.16 2.02
N THR A 78 -12.84 11.09 1.24
CA THR A 78 -14.06 10.75 0.49
C THR A 78 -14.69 9.44 0.95
N GLY A 79 -14.22 8.87 2.07
CA GLY A 79 -14.73 7.61 2.61
C GLY A 79 -14.47 6.40 1.70
N GLY A 80 -13.49 6.47 0.80
CA GLY A 80 -13.14 5.37 -0.09
C GLY A 80 -13.83 5.37 -1.45
N LEU A 81 -14.33 6.52 -1.90
CA LEU A 81 -14.95 6.71 -3.22
C LEU A 81 -14.32 7.92 -3.92
N PRO A 82 -13.96 7.86 -5.21
CA PRO A 82 -13.35 9.01 -5.90
C PRO A 82 -14.22 10.27 -5.93
N GLY A 83 -15.54 10.12 -5.96
CA GLY A 83 -16.49 11.22 -6.00
C GLY A 83 -17.94 10.74 -6.03
N PRO A 84 -18.92 11.64 -6.16
CA PRO A 84 -20.32 11.26 -6.34
C PRO A 84 -20.53 10.54 -7.69
N PHE A 85 -21.59 9.76 -7.78
CA PHE A 85 -22.09 9.25 -9.06
C PHE A 85 -23.24 10.12 -9.55
N PRO A 86 -23.53 10.12 -10.87
CA PRO A 86 -24.82 10.58 -11.37
C PRO A 86 -25.97 9.76 -10.77
N GLU A 87 -27.19 10.14 -11.09
CA GLU A 87 -28.37 9.33 -10.78
C GLU A 87 -28.23 7.97 -11.47
N LEU A 88 -28.08 6.93 -10.66
CA LEU A 88 -27.90 5.54 -11.09
C LEU A 88 -28.78 4.66 -10.22
N GLU A 89 -29.25 3.56 -10.79
CA GLU A 89 -29.93 2.54 -10.03
C GLU A 89 -28.99 1.93 -8.98
N PHE A 90 -29.56 1.50 -7.85
CA PHE A 90 -28.79 0.96 -6.73
C PHE A 90 -27.82 -0.16 -7.16
N MET A 91 -28.28 -1.04 -8.06
CA MET A 91 -27.48 -2.15 -8.56
C MET A 91 -26.37 -1.71 -9.52
N GLU A 92 -26.59 -0.67 -10.33
CA GLU A 92 -25.58 -0.10 -11.22
C GLU A 92 -24.47 0.56 -10.40
N ARG A 93 -24.85 1.40 -9.44
CA ARG A 93 -23.92 2.01 -8.49
C ARG A 93 -23.11 0.95 -7.77
N ARG A 94 -23.75 -0.10 -7.25
CA ARG A 94 -23.05 -1.19 -6.54
C ARG A 94 -22.05 -1.92 -7.45
N ARG A 95 -22.44 -2.21 -8.70
CA ARG A 95 -21.56 -2.85 -9.70
C ARG A 95 -20.37 -1.96 -10.03
N ALA A 96 -20.59 -0.68 -10.30
CA ALA A 96 -19.52 0.27 -10.60
C ALA A 96 -18.49 0.39 -9.46
N VAL A 97 -18.95 0.52 -8.20
CA VAL A 97 -18.05 0.56 -7.02
C VAL A 97 -17.24 -0.73 -6.92
N THR A 98 -17.91 -1.88 -7.06
CA THR A 98 -17.26 -3.19 -6.92
C THR A 98 -16.28 -3.44 -8.06
N GLY A 99 -16.65 -3.07 -9.29
CA GLY A 99 -15.82 -3.14 -10.47
C GLY A 99 -14.57 -2.27 -10.32
N PHE A 100 -14.75 -0.99 -9.99
CA PHE A 100 -13.64 -0.05 -9.80
C PHE A 100 -12.61 -0.59 -8.80
N ARG A 101 -13.08 -0.98 -7.60
CA ARG A 101 -12.21 -1.52 -6.55
C ARG A 101 -11.55 -2.83 -6.95
N GLY A 102 -12.32 -3.70 -7.60
CA GLY A 102 -11.86 -5.01 -8.05
C GLY A 102 -10.78 -4.91 -9.12
N HIS A 103 -10.95 -4.04 -10.12
CA HIS A 103 -10.01 -3.84 -11.21
C HIS A 103 -8.71 -3.19 -10.74
N ALA A 104 -8.76 -2.15 -9.90
CA ALA A 104 -7.57 -1.57 -9.29
C ALA A 104 -6.80 -2.61 -8.47
N ALA A 105 -7.50 -3.42 -7.66
CA ALA A 105 -6.86 -4.47 -6.88
C ALA A 105 -6.27 -5.61 -7.73
N ILE A 106 -6.89 -5.92 -8.88
CA ILE A 106 -6.33 -6.89 -9.85
C ILE A 106 -4.99 -6.37 -10.38
N GLU A 107 -4.89 -5.07 -10.69
CA GLU A 107 -3.65 -4.47 -11.16
C GLU A 107 -2.54 -4.56 -10.11
N TRP A 108 -2.83 -4.18 -8.86
CA TRP A 108 -1.87 -4.30 -7.75
C TRP A 108 -1.47 -5.76 -7.45
N ARG A 109 -2.38 -6.70 -7.70
CA ARG A 109 -2.09 -8.14 -7.61
C ARG A 109 -1.16 -8.60 -8.73
N ARG A 110 -1.35 -8.13 -9.96
CA ARG A 110 -0.46 -8.44 -11.10
C ARG A 110 0.96 -7.94 -10.84
N ARG A 111 1.10 -6.77 -10.20
CA ARG A 111 2.38 -6.23 -9.70
C ARG A 111 2.95 -6.98 -8.49
N GLY A 112 2.24 -7.99 -7.97
CA GLY A 112 2.70 -8.84 -6.89
C GLY A 112 2.72 -8.17 -5.51
N MET A 113 2.10 -7.01 -5.35
CA MET A 113 2.08 -6.26 -4.09
C MET A 113 1.00 -6.75 -3.13
N ILE A 114 -0.15 -7.18 -3.67
CA ILE A 114 -1.25 -7.75 -2.89
C ILE A 114 -1.70 -9.11 -3.44
N SER A 115 -2.50 -9.83 -2.66
CA SER A 115 -3.13 -11.10 -3.04
C SER A 115 -4.47 -11.22 -2.33
N PHE A 116 -5.43 -11.88 -2.96
CA PHE A 116 -6.75 -12.12 -2.38
C PHE A 116 -7.44 -13.30 -3.06
N ASP A 117 -8.43 -13.85 -2.36
CA ASP A 117 -9.37 -14.83 -2.89
C ASP A 117 -10.71 -14.13 -3.13
N ARG A 118 -11.25 -14.26 -4.35
CA ARG A 118 -12.50 -13.60 -4.77
C ARG A 118 -13.72 -14.14 -4.04
N ALA A 119 -13.69 -15.40 -3.60
CA ALA A 119 -14.83 -16.04 -2.95
C ALA A 119 -14.85 -15.83 -1.42
N VAL A 120 -13.75 -15.33 -0.85
CA VAL A 120 -13.57 -15.27 0.60
C VAL A 120 -13.56 -13.82 1.07
N MET A 121 -14.47 -13.50 1.99
CA MET A 121 -14.47 -12.20 2.67
C MET A 121 -13.17 -12.02 3.49
N ARG A 122 -12.66 -10.79 3.55
CA ARG A 122 -11.46 -10.44 4.34
C ARG A 122 -10.21 -11.26 3.95
N SER A 123 -10.12 -11.67 2.69
CA SER A 123 -9.02 -12.49 2.16
C SER A 123 -7.79 -11.69 1.73
N LEU A 124 -7.83 -10.36 1.80
CA LEU A 124 -6.73 -9.49 1.39
C LEU A 124 -5.45 -9.77 2.19
N ARG A 125 -4.37 -10.01 1.47
CA ARG A 125 -3.03 -10.34 1.98
C ARG A 125 -1.97 -9.59 1.17
N VAL A 126 -0.79 -9.46 1.76
CA VAL A 126 0.39 -8.99 1.00
C VAL A 126 0.82 -10.03 -0.03
N GLY A 127 1.27 -9.54 -1.18
CA GLY A 127 1.73 -10.34 -2.29
C GLY A 127 3.17 -10.82 -2.14
N ARG A 128 3.70 -11.46 -3.19
CA ARG A 128 5.06 -12.02 -3.20
C ARG A 128 6.12 -10.91 -3.26
N ALA A 129 5.98 -9.95 -4.16
CA ALA A 129 6.95 -8.87 -4.36
C ALA A 129 7.11 -8.05 -3.07
N PHE A 130 6.01 -7.65 -2.44
CA PHE A 130 6.05 -6.96 -1.15
C PHE A 130 6.81 -7.73 -0.07
N ARG A 131 6.58 -9.05 0.05
CA ARG A 131 7.29 -9.89 1.02
C ARG A 131 8.79 -9.98 0.72
N GLU A 132 9.17 -10.02 -0.55
CA GLU A 132 10.58 -10.00 -0.96
C GLU A 132 11.25 -8.66 -0.62
N HIS A 133 10.62 -7.53 -0.95
CA HIS A 133 11.13 -6.21 -0.59
C HIS A 133 11.23 -6.02 0.93
N SER A 134 10.25 -6.51 1.68
CA SER A 134 10.27 -6.46 3.15
C SER A 134 11.42 -7.29 3.74
N ARG A 135 11.63 -8.52 3.26
CA ARG A 135 12.76 -9.38 3.69
C ARG A 135 14.11 -8.74 3.40
N ARG A 136 14.31 -8.19 2.19
CA ARG A 136 15.55 -7.48 1.84
C ARG A 136 15.82 -6.33 2.81
N ARG A 137 14.80 -5.51 3.09
CA ARG A 137 14.92 -4.41 4.06
C ARG A 137 15.27 -4.90 5.47
N GLN A 138 14.66 -5.99 5.93
CA GLN A 138 14.98 -6.58 7.24
C GLN A 138 16.41 -7.10 7.32
N GLN A 139 16.89 -7.79 6.27
CA GLN A 139 18.27 -8.27 6.18
C GLN A 139 19.28 -7.11 6.19
N SER A 140 19.02 -6.05 5.43
CA SER A 140 19.86 -4.84 5.43
C SER A 140 19.90 -4.16 6.80
N ARG A 141 18.77 -4.11 7.51
CA ARG A 141 18.74 -3.56 8.88
C ARG A 141 19.50 -4.44 9.86
N ALA A 142 19.32 -5.75 9.80
CA ALA A 142 20.03 -6.68 10.68
C ALA A 142 21.55 -6.62 10.47
N SER A 143 22.01 -6.50 9.23
CA SER A 143 23.45 -6.37 8.92
C SER A 143 24.05 -5.05 9.41
N LEU A 144 23.30 -3.93 9.34
CA LEU A 144 23.70 -2.65 9.92
C LEU A 144 23.81 -2.72 11.44
N VAL A 145 22.85 -3.34 12.12
CA VAL A 145 22.87 -3.53 13.58
C VAL A 145 24.05 -4.42 13.99
N ALA A 146 24.30 -5.53 13.30
CA ALA A 146 25.43 -6.41 13.60
C ALA A 146 26.78 -5.69 13.43
N ARG A 147 26.95 -4.88 12.37
CA ARG A 147 28.16 -4.07 12.15
C ARG A 147 28.38 -3.03 13.25
N ASN A 148 27.33 -2.35 13.70
CA ASN A 148 27.43 -1.35 14.76
C ASN A 148 27.62 -2.00 16.15
N GLY A 149 27.01 -3.16 16.39
CA GLY A 149 27.22 -3.97 17.60
C GLY A 149 28.66 -4.46 17.74
N SER A 150 29.29 -4.93 16.65
CA SER A 150 30.71 -5.30 16.66
C SER A 150 31.63 -4.12 16.96
N LYS A 151 31.35 -2.91 16.42
CA LYS A 151 32.17 -1.71 16.71
C LYS A 151 32.09 -1.30 18.18
N HIS A 152 30.92 -1.41 18.81
CA HIS A 152 30.78 -1.14 20.24
C HIS A 152 31.43 -2.22 21.11
N SER A 153 31.39 -3.48 20.70
CA SER A 153 32.03 -4.57 21.45
C SER A 153 33.57 -4.51 21.38
N THR A 154 34.16 -4.01 20.30
CA THR A 154 35.61 -3.82 20.19
C THR A 154 36.12 -2.67 21.06
N LEU A 155 35.31 -1.63 21.31
CA LEU A 155 35.69 -0.52 22.19
C LEU A 155 35.62 -0.87 23.68
N VAL A 156 34.80 -1.86 24.07
CA VAL A 156 34.70 -2.30 25.48
C VAL A 156 35.85 -3.23 25.89
N LEU A 157 36.48 -3.95 24.93
CA LEU A 157 37.57 -4.89 25.21
C LEU A 157 38.97 -4.24 25.31
N LEU A 158 39.08 -2.93 25.05
CA LEU A 158 40.33 -2.14 25.16
C LEU A 158 40.40 -1.28 26.43
N ALA A 159 39.40 -1.34 27.30
CA ALA A 159 39.50 -0.76 28.64
C ALA A 159 40.24 -1.77 29.53
N GLU A 160 41.57 -1.66 29.60
CA GLU A 160 42.37 -2.38 30.59
C GLU A 160 41.87 -2.06 32.01
N PRO A 161 41.82 -3.06 32.92
CA PRO A 161 41.50 -2.80 34.31
C PRO A 161 42.68 -2.07 34.98
N LEU A 162 42.42 -0.88 35.53
CA LEU A 162 43.35 -0.22 36.46
C LEU A 162 43.64 -1.19 37.62
N GLU A 163 44.90 -1.59 37.76
CA GLU A 163 45.42 -2.28 38.94
C GLU A 163 45.10 -1.45 40.19
N VAL A 164 44.41 -2.10 41.13
CA VAL A 164 44.20 -1.60 42.49
C VAL A 164 45.49 -1.87 43.26
N ALA A 165 46.24 -0.82 43.58
CA ALA A 165 47.36 -0.92 44.49
C ALA A 165 46.85 -1.16 45.92
N ASP A 166 47.22 -2.32 46.46
CA ASP A 166 47.03 -2.74 47.85
C ASP A 166 48.21 -2.18 48.66
N GLU A 167 48.00 -1.11 49.43
CA GLU A 167 48.98 -0.65 50.42
C GLU A 167 48.78 -1.44 51.72
N THR A 168 49.54 -2.52 51.84
CA THR A 168 49.84 -3.18 53.11
C THR A 168 50.64 -2.25 54.01
N ASN A 169 50.04 -1.83 55.13
CA ASN A 169 50.72 -1.09 56.19
C ASN A 169 51.15 -2.07 57.29
N GLU A 170 52.42 -2.52 57.26
CA GLU A 170 53.09 -3.16 58.40
C GLU A 170 53.68 -2.08 59.32
N GLY A 171 53.47 -2.24 60.62
CA GLY A 171 53.62 -1.18 61.63
C GLY A 171 54.99 -1.02 62.27
N THR A 172 55.04 -0.18 63.30
CA THR A 172 55.77 -0.34 64.57
C THR A 172 55.19 0.63 65.59
#